data_AF-A0A166MTX7-F1
#
_entry.id   AF-A0A166MTX7-F1
#
_cell.length_a   1.000
_cell.length_b   1.000
_cell.length_c   1.000
_cell.angle_alpha   90.00
_cell.angle_beta   90.00
_cell.angle_gamma   90.00
#
_symmetry.space_group_name_H-M   'P 1'
#
loop_
_entity.id
_entity.type
_entity.pdbx_description
1 polymer ?
#
loop_
_entity_poly.entity_id
_entity_poly.type
_entity_poly.pdbx_seq_one_letter_code
_entity_poly.pdbx_strand_id
1 'polypeptide(L)'
;MPKTAFASLLSLFLAVVVRASEQQVLRTGPAALSFNEFATLKHPLYPAHAVRVKKTKHCDGEVNTYSGYVDNEAKHLWFEFFESRTEPAKDDVVFWTNGGPGCSSAVGLYMEHGPCLILDESGPKRNPYSWNEKANVLYIHQPVN
;
A
#
# COMPACT_ATOMS: atom_id res chain seq x y z
N MET A 1 35.60 -12.46 -32.19
CA MET A 1 34.28 -12.52 -31.52
C MET A 1 34.24 -11.48 -30.41
N PRO A 2 33.26 -10.57 -30.39
CA PRO A 2 33.33 -9.37 -29.56
C PRO A 2 32.86 -9.68 -28.14
N LYS A 3 33.81 -9.69 -27.18
CA LYS A 3 33.56 -9.83 -25.75
C LYS A 3 32.77 -8.65 -25.15
N THR A 4 32.62 -7.56 -25.89
CA THR A 4 31.98 -6.31 -25.48
C THR A 4 30.46 -6.35 -25.52
N ALA A 5 29.86 -7.15 -26.41
CA ALA A 5 28.40 -7.23 -26.54
C ALA A 5 27.74 -7.97 -25.35
N PHE A 6 28.43 -8.97 -24.80
CA PHE A 6 27.91 -9.80 -23.71
C PHE A 6 27.88 -9.04 -22.36
N ALA A 7 28.89 -8.21 -22.10
CA ALA A 7 28.94 -7.39 -20.89
C ALA A 7 27.84 -6.31 -20.87
N SER A 8 27.55 -5.70 -22.02
CA SER A 8 26.49 -4.69 -22.15
C SER A 8 25.10 -5.28 -21.92
N LEU A 9 24.82 -6.48 -22.46
CA LEU A 9 23.57 -7.19 -22.24
C LEU A 9 23.39 -7.59 -20.77
N LEU A 10 24.46 -8.05 -20.11
CA LEU A 10 24.41 -8.42 -18.70
C LEU A 10 24.19 -7.20 -17.79
N SER A 11 24.85 -6.06 -18.07
CA SER A 11 24.60 -4.80 -17.34
C SER A 11 23.19 -4.26 -17.56
N LEU A 12 22.63 -4.39 -18.77
CA LEU A 12 21.26 -3.99 -19.05
C LEU A 12 20.27 -4.88 -18.30
N PHE A 13 20.48 -6.20 -18.30
CA PHE A 13 19.67 -7.14 -17.54
C PHE A 13 19.75 -6.89 -16.04
N LEU A 14 20.96 -6.66 -15.50
CA LEU A 14 21.13 -6.35 -14.09
C LEU A 14 20.45 -5.03 -13.72
N ALA A 15 20.54 -4.00 -14.56
CA ALA A 15 19.85 -2.72 -14.34
C ALA A 15 18.32 -2.86 -14.41
N VAL A 16 17.79 -3.71 -15.29
CA VAL A 16 16.35 -4.00 -15.39
C VAL A 16 15.87 -4.80 -14.17
N VAL A 17 16.63 -5.80 -13.73
CA VAL A 17 16.30 -6.60 -12.53
C VAL A 17 16.39 -5.75 -11.26
N VAL A 18 17.43 -4.91 -11.12
CA VAL A 18 17.58 -4.00 -9.98
C VAL A 18 16.44 -2.98 -9.91
N ARG A 19 16.00 -2.44 -11.06
CA ARG A 19 14.81 -1.56 -11.12
C ARG A 19 13.50 -2.28 -10.81
N ALA A 20 13.37 -3.55 -11.17
CA ALA A 20 12.18 -4.34 -10.88
C ALA A 20 12.08 -4.76 -9.41
N SER A 21 13.22 -4.84 -8.70
CA SER A 21 13.27 -5.15 -7.26
C SER A 21 13.23 -3.90 -6.35
N GLU A 22 13.37 -2.70 -6.91
CA GLU A 22 13.15 -1.48 -6.15
C GLU A 22 11.65 -1.35 -5.91
N GLN A 23 11.22 -1.85 -4.76
CA GLN A 23 9.96 -1.47 -4.15
C GLN A 23 10.08 0.03 -3.91
N GLN A 24 9.60 0.80 -4.88
CA GLN A 24 9.50 2.24 -4.77
C GLN A 24 8.38 2.48 -3.75
N VAL A 25 8.69 2.26 -2.47
CA VAL A 25 8.01 2.91 -1.34
C VAL A 25 7.76 4.31 -1.83
N LEU A 26 6.50 4.73 -1.84
CA LEU A 26 6.01 5.97 -2.42
C LEU A 26 6.82 7.18 -1.94
N ARG A 27 8.04 7.34 -2.47
CA ARG A 27 8.92 8.48 -2.34
C ARG A 27 8.48 9.38 -3.47
N THR A 28 7.28 9.92 -3.31
CA THR A 28 6.88 11.07 -4.06
C THR A 28 7.91 12.16 -3.75
N GLY A 29 8.38 12.85 -4.79
CA GLY A 29 9.00 14.17 -4.61
C GLY A 29 8.10 15.10 -3.76
N PRO A 30 8.58 16.30 -3.39
CA PRO A 30 8.36 16.98 -2.10
C PRO A 30 6.91 17.30 -1.65
N ALA A 31 5.88 16.92 -2.39
CA ALA A 31 4.52 16.98 -1.89
C ALA A 31 4.30 15.82 -0.90
N ALA A 32 4.58 16.08 0.37
CA ALA A 32 4.04 15.26 1.45
C ALA A 32 2.53 15.12 1.23
N LEU A 33 2.03 13.88 1.13
CA LEU A 33 0.62 13.63 0.87
C LEU A 33 -0.26 14.41 1.87
N SER A 34 -1.28 15.09 1.33
CA SER A 34 -2.25 15.89 2.09
C SER A 34 -3.26 15.00 2.82
N PHE A 35 -3.88 15.50 3.88
CA PHE A 35 -5.01 14.85 4.55
C PHE A 35 -6.35 15.07 3.84
N ASN A 36 -6.45 16.15 3.07
CA ASN A 36 -7.73 16.61 2.50
C ASN A 36 -7.82 16.37 0.99
N GLU A 37 -6.70 16.18 0.30
CA GLU A 37 -6.65 16.09 -1.15
C GLU A 37 -5.96 14.79 -1.59
N PHE A 38 -6.49 14.18 -2.65
CA PHE A 38 -5.89 13.02 -3.28
C PHE A 38 -4.77 13.43 -4.22
N ALA A 39 -3.59 12.85 -4.02
CA ALA A 39 -2.59 12.77 -5.08
C ALA A 39 -2.99 11.65 -6.05
N THR A 40 -2.82 11.89 -7.35
CA THR A 40 -3.09 10.88 -8.38
C THR A 40 -1.79 10.40 -8.99
N LEU A 41 -1.54 9.10 -8.88
CA LEU A 41 -0.39 8.41 -9.45
C LEU A 41 -0.85 7.62 -10.67
N LYS A 42 -0.13 7.74 -11.79
CA LYS A 42 -0.44 7.04 -13.04
C LYS A 42 0.81 6.33 -13.55
N HIS A 43 0.62 5.20 -14.21
CA HIS A 43 1.72 4.46 -14.81
C HIS A 43 1.75 4.66 -16.33
N PRO A 44 2.91 5.00 -16.95
CA PRO A 44 2.98 5.27 -18.39
C PRO A 44 2.53 4.11 -19.29
N LEU A 45 2.76 2.86 -18.84
CA LEU A 45 2.38 1.66 -19.60
C LEU A 45 0.91 1.24 -19.39
N TYR A 46 0.25 1.75 -18.35
CA TYR A 46 -1.13 1.38 -17.99
C TYR A 46 -1.99 2.63 -17.84
N PRO A 47 -2.29 3.34 -18.94
CA PRO A 47 -2.94 4.65 -18.88
C PRO A 47 -4.38 4.61 -18.34
N ALA A 48 -5.04 3.45 -18.40
CA ALA A 48 -6.36 3.22 -17.81
C ALA A 48 -6.33 3.01 -16.29
N HIS A 49 -5.14 2.83 -15.69
CA HIS A 49 -4.96 2.58 -14.27
C HIS A 49 -4.39 3.79 -13.55
N ALA A 50 -4.94 4.08 -12.37
CA ALA A 50 -4.43 5.14 -11.50
C ALA A 50 -4.55 4.75 -10.03
N VAL A 51 -3.75 5.37 -9.18
CA VAL A 51 -3.90 5.30 -7.72
C VAL A 51 -4.17 6.71 -7.21
N ARG A 52 -5.34 6.91 -6.61
CA ARG A 52 -5.66 8.12 -5.85
C ARG A 52 -5.37 7.85 -4.39
N VAL A 53 -4.46 8.62 -3.78
CA VAL A 53 -4.02 8.39 -2.39
C VAL A 53 -3.90 9.69 -1.62
N LYS A 54 -4.27 9.65 -0.33
CA LYS A 54 -4.11 10.75 0.62
C LYS A 54 -3.71 10.21 1.99
N LYS A 55 -3.14 11.08 2.85
CA LYS A 55 -2.95 10.75 4.26
C LYS A 55 -4.28 10.67 4.98
N THR A 56 -4.38 9.75 5.93
CA THR A 56 -5.56 9.55 6.76
C THR A 56 -5.14 9.52 8.22
N LYS A 57 -6.00 10.05 9.10
CA LYS A 57 -5.79 9.94 10.54
C LYS A 57 -6.44 8.65 11.02
N HIS A 58 -5.75 7.94 11.90
CA HIS A 58 -6.22 6.69 12.47
C HIS A 58 -5.94 6.67 13.98
N CYS A 59 -6.60 5.77 14.73
CA CYS A 59 -6.55 5.79 16.20
C CYS A 59 -5.14 5.53 16.76
N ASP A 60 -4.27 4.88 15.98
CA ASP A 60 -2.89 4.55 16.37
C ASP A 60 -2.04 5.81 16.53
N GLY A 61 -2.22 6.81 15.65
CA GLY A 61 -1.52 8.10 15.69
C GLY A 61 0.01 8.07 15.52
N GLU A 62 0.65 6.91 15.64
CA GLU A 62 2.09 6.70 15.63
C GLU A 62 2.69 6.60 14.22
N VAL A 63 1.95 6.02 13.27
CA VAL A 63 2.44 5.72 11.92
C VAL A 63 1.71 6.52 10.85
N ASN A 64 2.35 6.75 9.70
CA ASN A 64 1.61 7.30 8.57
C ASN A 64 0.62 6.25 8.08
N THR A 65 -0.62 6.72 7.89
CA THR A 65 -1.71 5.93 7.34
C THR A 65 -2.20 6.62 6.07
N TYR A 66 -2.57 5.82 5.08
CA TYR A 66 -3.02 6.31 3.78
C TYR A 66 -4.28 5.58 3.37
N SER A 67 -5.22 6.30 2.78
CA SER A 67 -6.41 5.70 2.18
C SER A 67 -6.59 6.22 0.77
N GLY A 68 -7.27 5.44 -0.06
CA GLY A 68 -7.31 5.73 -1.46
C GLY A 68 -8.13 4.77 -2.29
N TYR A 69 -7.98 4.92 -3.60
CA TYR A 69 -8.60 4.08 -4.61
C TYR A 69 -7.56 3.63 -5.62
N VAL A 70 -7.60 2.35 -5.97
CA VAL A 70 -7.00 1.83 -7.20
C VAL A 70 -8.07 1.88 -8.27
N ASP A 71 -7.86 2.72 -9.28
CA ASP A 71 -8.80 2.99 -10.35
C ASP A 71 -8.43 2.18 -11.60
N ASN A 72 -9.43 1.61 -12.27
CA ASN A 72 -9.34 1.01 -13.59
C ASN A 72 -10.62 1.34 -14.36
N GLU A 73 -10.57 2.36 -15.22
CA GLU A 73 -11.75 2.88 -15.92
C GLU A 73 -12.91 3.21 -14.96
N ALA A 74 -14.01 2.45 -15.02
CA ALA A 74 -15.19 2.62 -14.17
C ALA A 74 -15.10 1.88 -12.82
N LYS A 75 -13.98 1.20 -12.54
CA LYS A 75 -13.77 0.40 -11.34
C LYS A 75 -12.90 1.15 -10.33
N HIS A 76 -13.32 1.16 -9.07
CA HIS A 76 -12.64 1.88 -7.99
C HIS A 76 -12.51 0.98 -6.76
N LEU A 77 -11.35 0.36 -6.55
CA LEU A 77 -11.08 -0.48 -5.38
C LEU A 77 -10.58 0.40 -4.23
N TRP A 78 -11.35 0.50 -3.16
CA TRP A 78 -10.90 1.21 -1.97
C TRP A 78 -9.77 0.45 -1.27
N PHE A 79 -8.82 1.17 -0.70
CA PHE A 79 -7.77 0.60 0.15
C PHE A 79 -7.44 1.48 1.35
N GLU A 80 -6.87 0.86 2.37
CA GLU A 80 -6.18 1.53 3.47
C GLU A 80 -4.81 0.87 3.69
N PHE A 81 -3.78 1.68 3.83
CA PHE A 81 -2.38 1.26 3.95
C PHE A 81 -1.78 1.86 5.23
N PHE A 82 -1.17 0.99 6.02
CA PHE A 82 -0.50 1.35 7.27
C PHE A 82 0.99 1.07 7.14
N GLU A 83 1.80 2.08 7.44
CA GLU A 83 3.23 1.86 7.61
C GLU A 83 3.52 0.96 8.82
N SER A 84 4.64 0.23 8.75
CA SER A 84 5.16 -0.51 9.90
C SER A 84 5.46 0.44 11.07
N ARG A 85 5.16 -0.01 12.29
CA ARG A 85 5.51 0.69 13.54
C ARG A 85 7.00 0.68 13.84
N THR A 86 7.79 -0.18 13.18
CA THR A 86 9.20 -0.35 13.49
C THR A 86 10.12 0.25 12.42
N GLU A 87 10.29 -0.39 11.27
CA GLU A 87 11.17 0.12 10.21
C GLU A 87 10.42 0.15 8.86
N PRO A 88 9.47 1.09 8.63
CA PRO A 88 8.60 1.07 7.44
C PRO A 88 9.34 1.15 6.10
N ALA A 89 10.58 1.67 6.08
CA ALA A 89 11.42 1.69 4.88
C ALA A 89 12.15 0.36 4.59
N LYS A 90 12.17 -0.58 5.54
CA LYS A 90 12.87 -1.87 5.44
C LYS A 90 11.93 -3.07 5.59
N ASP A 91 10.88 -2.93 6.37
CA ASP A 91 9.92 -3.99 6.65
C ASP A 91 9.08 -4.31 5.40
N ASP A 92 8.73 -5.59 5.26
CA ASP A 92 8.00 -6.10 4.11
C ASP A 92 6.60 -5.49 3.97
N VAL A 93 6.04 -5.57 2.75
CA VAL A 93 4.64 -5.21 2.50
C VAL A 93 3.77 -6.46 2.54
N VAL A 94 2.78 -6.46 3.41
CA VAL A 94 1.73 -7.48 3.48
C VAL A 94 0.50 -6.98 2.75
N PHE A 95 0.06 -7.74 1.76
CA PHE A 95 -1.23 -7.56 1.11
C PHE A 95 -2.29 -8.38 1.84
N TRP A 96 -3.38 -7.74 2.27
CA TRP A 96 -4.48 -8.40 2.96
C TRP A 96 -5.82 -8.22 2.22
N THR A 97 -6.56 -9.32 2.11
CA THR A 97 -7.95 -9.31 1.67
C THR A 97 -8.79 -10.30 2.47
N ASN A 98 -10.01 -9.91 2.82
CA ASN A 98 -10.99 -10.83 3.37
C ASN A 98 -11.69 -11.63 2.24
N GLY A 99 -12.20 -12.80 2.60
CA GLY A 99 -12.83 -13.75 1.68
C GLY A 99 -14.34 -13.50 1.46
N GLY A 100 -15.13 -14.57 1.54
CA GLY A 100 -16.56 -14.54 1.25
C GLY A 100 -16.94 -15.51 0.14
N PRO A 101 -17.25 -15.03 -1.09
CA PRO A 101 -16.79 -13.80 -1.76
C PRO A 101 -17.60 -12.52 -1.43
N GLY A 102 -16.95 -11.36 -1.55
CA GLY A 102 -17.59 -10.04 -1.42
C GLY A 102 -17.54 -9.40 -0.04
N CYS A 103 -16.91 -10.04 0.95
CA CYS A 103 -16.73 -9.44 2.27
C CYS A 103 -15.68 -8.34 2.24
N SER A 104 -15.91 -7.31 3.03
CA SER A 104 -15.01 -6.17 3.15
C SER A 104 -13.69 -6.54 3.82
N SER A 105 -12.56 -6.10 3.25
CA SER A 105 -11.28 -6.16 3.95
C SER A 105 -11.19 -5.23 5.16
N ALA A 106 -12.18 -4.36 5.35
CA ALA A 106 -12.33 -3.59 6.58
C ALA A 106 -12.61 -4.50 7.79
N VAL A 107 -13.11 -5.73 7.60
CA VAL A 107 -13.26 -6.71 8.68
C VAL A 107 -11.89 -7.08 9.26
N GLY A 108 -10.93 -7.46 8.43
CA GLY A 108 -9.57 -7.77 8.91
C GLY A 108 -8.88 -6.57 9.55
N LEU A 109 -9.14 -5.37 9.01
CA LEU A 109 -8.64 -4.11 9.54
C LEU A 109 -9.18 -3.80 10.95
N TYR A 110 -10.51 -3.81 11.13
CA TYR A 110 -11.14 -3.30 12.35
C TYR A 110 -11.51 -4.38 13.37
N MET A 111 -11.46 -5.67 13.01
CA MET A 111 -11.94 -6.76 13.88
C MET A 111 -10.94 -7.90 14.07
N GLU A 112 -9.90 -8.01 13.25
CA GLU A 112 -8.95 -9.13 13.34
C GLU A 112 -7.56 -8.66 13.78
N HIS A 113 -6.80 -8.05 12.88
CA HIS A 113 -5.36 -7.85 13.08
C HIS A 113 -4.84 -6.50 12.61
N GLY A 114 -5.73 -5.52 12.37
CA GLY A 114 -5.31 -4.16 12.08
C GLY A 114 -4.88 -3.37 13.32
N PRO A 115 -4.35 -2.15 13.10
CA PRO A 115 -3.78 -1.31 14.15
C PRO A 115 -4.80 -0.79 15.15
N CYS A 116 -6.07 -0.74 14.76
CA CYS A 116 -7.17 -0.25 15.58
C CYS A 116 -8.38 -1.18 15.47
N LEU A 117 -8.79 -1.75 16.60
CA LEU A 117 -9.95 -2.63 16.68
C LEU A 117 -11.17 -1.88 17.19
N ILE A 118 -12.34 -2.17 16.61
CA ILE A 118 -13.64 -1.68 17.09
C ILE A 118 -14.25 -2.79 17.93
N LEU A 119 -14.04 -2.73 19.24
CA LEU A 119 -14.47 -3.78 20.18
C LEU A 119 -15.85 -3.51 20.78
N ASP A 120 -16.24 -2.24 20.86
CA ASP A 120 -17.48 -1.77 21.47
C ASP A 120 -17.80 -0.35 20.96
N GLU A 121 -18.89 0.24 21.47
CA GLU A 121 -19.38 1.56 21.07
C GLU A 121 -18.47 2.73 21.49
N SER A 122 -17.43 2.50 22.30
CA SER A 122 -16.49 3.56 22.70
C SER A 122 -15.52 3.97 21.60
N GLY A 123 -15.55 3.29 20.45
CA GLY A 123 -14.76 3.62 19.26
C GLY A 123 -13.51 2.76 19.09
N PRO A 124 -12.64 3.11 18.10
CA PRO A 124 -11.47 2.31 17.76
C PRO A 124 -10.41 2.37 18.87
N LYS A 125 -9.93 1.21 19.30
CA LYS A 125 -8.89 1.03 20.31
C LYS A 125 -7.62 0.48 19.67
N ARG A 126 -6.46 1.00 20.07
CA ARG A 126 -5.17 0.54 19.56
C ARG A 126 -4.96 -0.96 19.83
N ASN A 127 -4.55 -1.68 18.80
CA ASN A 127 -4.21 -3.10 18.87
C ASN A 127 -2.70 -3.27 19.09
N PRO A 128 -2.25 -3.80 20.25
CA PRO A 128 -0.83 -4.09 20.48
C PRO A 128 -0.31 -5.30 19.69
N TYR A 129 -1.21 -6.12 19.09
CA TYR A 129 -0.86 -7.32 18.32
C TYR A 129 -1.14 -7.15 16.82
N SER A 130 -1.19 -5.89 16.35
CA SER A 130 -1.43 -5.59 14.95
C SER A 130 -0.34 -6.15 14.05
N TRP A 131 -0.72 -6.59 12.85
CA TRP A 131 0.26 -7.04 11.85
C TRP A 131 1.20 -5.92 11.40
N ASN A 132 0.80 -4.66 11.54
CA ASN A 132 1.69 -3.54 11.23
C ASN A 132 2.78 -3.28 12.29
N GLU A 133 2.93 -4.13 13.30
CA GLU A 133 4.05 -4.05 14.24
C GLU A 133 5.40 -4.28 13.54
N LYS A 134 5.41 -5.13 12.50
CA LYS A 134 6.62 -5.56 11.76
C LYS A 134 6.46 -5.58 10.24
N ALA A 135 5.40 -4.96 9.72
CA ALA A 135 5.12 -4.95 8.30
C ALA A 135 4.35 -3.69 7.91
N ASN A 136 4.50 -3.30 6.65
CA ASN A 136 3.61 -2.35 6.00
C ASN A 136 2.38 -3.10 5.49
N VAL A 137 1.16 -2.79 5.96
CA VAL A 137 -0.02 -3.61 5.64
C VAL A 137 -0.99 -2.85 4.74
N LEU A 138 -1.31 -3.45 3.59
CA LEU A 138 -2.30 -2.97 2.62
C LEU A 138 -3.59 -3.78 2.73
N TYR A 139 -4.66 -3.15 3.19
CA TYR A 139 -6.02 -3.70 3.18
C TYR A 139 -6.72 -3.23 1.91
N ILE A 140 -7.14 -4.15 1.03
CA ILE A 140 -7.83 -3.80 -0.21
C ILE A 140 -9.23 -4.38 -0.28
N HIS A 141 -10.21 -3.54 -0.63
CA HIS A 141 -11.60 -3.94 -0.78
C HIS A 141 -11.84 -4.50 -2.18
N GLN A 142 -12.08 -5.80 -2.27
CA GLN A 142 -12.39 -6.50 -3.52
C GLN A 142 -13.60 -7.42 -3.30
N PRO A 143 -14.38 -7.75 -4.36
CA PRO A 143 -14.28 -7.22 -5.73
C PRO A 143 -14.85 -5.80 -5.84
N VAL A 144 -14.89 -5.25 -7.05
CA VAL A 144 -15.66 -4.05 -7.36
C VAL A 144 -17.12 -4.48 -7.49
N ASN A 145 -18.00 -3.90 -6.69
CA ASN A 145 -19.44 -4.12 -6.77
C ASN A 145 -20.09 -3.12 -7.72
#